data_AF-A0A7S2I6J8-F1
#
_entry.id   AF-A0A7S2I6J8-F1
#
_cell.length_a   1.000
_cell.length_b   1.000
_cell.length_c   1.000
_cell.angle_alpha   90.00
_cell.angle_beta   90.00
_cell.angle_gamma   90.00
#
_symmetry.space_group_name_H-M   'P 1'
#
loop_
_entity.id
_entity.type
_entity.pdbx_description
1 polymer ?
#
loop_
_entity_poly.entity_id
_entity_poly.type
_entity_poly.pdbx_seq_one_letter_code
_entity_poly.pdbx_strand_id
1 'polypeptide(L)'
;FGLSNYPAWKVVDIYHRCAARGIIRPTVYQGCYNAITRSIEFEGAAAFREFGIRSYHYNPLAGGMLSGKYASSQANRDNGRFGASSPISGKAYSDRCWCWCWSWTEEPMLMHT
;
A
#
# COMPACT_ATOMS: atom_id res chain seq x y z
N PHE A 1 -18.57 -10.91 5.13
CA PHE A 1 -17.19 -11.43 5.02
C PHE A 1 -16.26 -10.31 4.58
N GLY A 2 -14.94 -10.56 4.54
CA GLY A 2 -13.93 -9.58 4.12
C GLY A 2 -13.24 -9.95 2.80
N LEU A 3 -12.76 -8.95 2.09
CA LEU A 3 -11.94 -9.10 0.87
C LEU A 3 -10.56 -8.48 1.08
N SER A 4 -9.54 -8.98 0.38
CA SER A 4 -8.18 -8.43 0.45
C SER A 4 -7.51 -8.50 -0.91
N ASN A 5 -6.66 -7.52 -1.24
CA ASN A 5 -5.83 -7.51 -2.46
C ASN A 5 -6.60 -7.60 -3.79
N TYR A 6 -7.81 -7.06 -3.85
CA TYR A 6 -8.60 -6.96 -5.07
C TYR A 6 -8.69 -5.50 -5.54
N PRO A 7 -8.63 -5.23 -6.86
CA PRO A 7 -8.88 -3.89 -7.37
C PRO A 7 -10.34 -3.46 -7.09
N ALA A 8 -10.60 -2.15 -7.00
CA ALA A 8 -11.89 -1.66 -6.51
C ALA A 8 -13.06 -2.14 -7.39
N TRP A 9 -12.89 -2.14 -8.72
CA TRP A 9 -13.89 -2.66 -9.66
C TRP A 9 -14.30 -4.11 -9.37
N LYS A 10 -13.37 -4.96 -8.94
CA LYS A 10 -13.65 -6.37 -8.65
C LYS A 10 -14.36 -6.54 -7.31
N VAL A 11 -14.04 -5.69 -6.32
CA VAL A 11 -14.78 -5.65 -5.06
C VAL A 11 -16.25 -5.26 -5.30
N VAL A 12 -16.48 -4.28 -6.17
CA VAL A 12 -17.82 -3.84 -6.56
C VAL A 12 -18.57 -4.92 -7.35
N ASP A 13 -17.91 -5.60 -8.31
CA ASP A 13 -18.51 -6.73 -9.02
C ASP A 13 -18.90 -7.87 -8.07
N ILE A 14 -18.03 -8.23 -7.12
CA ILE A 14 -18.34 -9.23 -6.08
C ILE A 14 -19.53 -8.78 -5.24
N TYR A 15 -19.58 -7.51 -4.82
CA TYR A 15 -20.69 -6.95 -4.06
C TYR A 15 -22.02 -7.14 -4.78
N HIS A 16 -22.10 -6.77 -6.06
CA HIS A 16 -23.32 -6.92 -6.86
C HIS A 16 -23.69 -8.39 -7.10
N ARG A 17 -22.71 -9.26 -7.32
CA ARG A 17 -22.95 -10.71 -7.48
C ARG A 17 -23.51 -11.35 -6.22
N CYS A 18 -23.05 -10.93 -5.04
CA CYS A 18 -23.59 -11.37 -3.76
C CYS A 18 -25.03 -10.86 -3.57
N ALA A 19 -25.26 -9.58 -3.84
CA ALA A 19 -26.58 -8.97 -3.74
C ALA A 19 -27.62 -9.68 -4.63
N ALA A 20 -27.27 -9.96 -5.90
CA ALA A 20 -28.15 -10.63 -6.86
C ALA A 20 -28.50 -12.07 -6.47
N ARG A 21 -27.66 -12.73 -5.66
CA ARG A 21 -27.86 -14.12 -5.21
C ARG A 21 -28.45 -14.23 -3.80
N GLY A 22 -28.75 -13.11 -3.15
CA GLY A 22 -29.17 -13.11 -1.75
C GLY A 22 -28.08 -13.59 -0.77
N ILE A 23 -26.82 -13.57 -1.20
CA ILE A 23 -25.67 -13.94 -0.35
C ILE A 23 -25.26 -12.70 0.45
N ILE A 24 -24.76 -12.92 1.67
CA ILE A 24 -24.17 -11.86 2.49
C ILE A 24 -23.15 -11.04 1.67
N ARG A 25 -23.18 -9.72 1.80
CA ARG A 25 -22.27 -8.81 1.06
C ARG A 25 -20.92 -8.68 1.79
N PRO A 26 -19.83 -8.35 1.08
CA PRO A 26 -18.59 -7.96 1.73
C PRO A 26 -18.82 -6.68 2.55
N THR A 27 -18.37 -6.67 3.79
CA THR A 27 -18.50 -5.52 4.71
C THR A 27 -17.15 -4.93 5.11
N VAL A 28 -16.07 -5.65 4.81
CA VAL A 28 -14.71 -5.30 5.19
C VAL A 28 -13.78 -5.49 3.99
N TYR A 29 -12.86 -4.56 3.78
CA TYR A 29 -11.79 -4.66 2.80
C TYR A 29 -10.44 -4.46 3.47
N GLN A 30 -9.45 -5.27 3.12
CA GLN A 30 -8.07 -5.14 3.58
C GLN A 30 -7.16 -4.83 2.39
N GLY A 31 -6.41 -3.72 2.44
CA GLY A 31 -5.55 -3.29 1.33
C GLY A 31 -4.24 -2.67 1.78
N CYS A 32 -3.24 -2.68 0.90
CA CYS A 32 -1.98 -1.99 1.16
C CYS A 32 -2.24 -0.49 1.11
N TYR A 33 -1.87 0.23 2.19
CA TYR A 33 -1.90 1.68 2.19
C TYR A 33 -0.85 2.22 3.17
N ASN A 34 -0.04 3.16 2.68
CA ASN A 34 1.00 3.85 3.43
C ASN A 34 1.41 5.12 2.67
N ALA A 35 2.31 5.91 3.23
CA ALA A 35 2.72 7.20 2.66
C ALA A 35 3.17 7.13 1.18
N ILE A 36 3.73 5.99 0.76
CA ILE A 36 4.28 5.78 -0.59
C ILE A 36 3.34 4.99 -1.52
N THR A 37 2.48 4.14 -0.97
CA THR A 37 1.53 3.30 -1.72
C THR A 37 0.12 3.77 -1.44
N ARG A 38 -0.35 4.72 -2.25
CA ARG A 38 -1.64 5.41 -2.10
C ARG A 38 -2.65 5.07 -3.21
N SER A 39 -2.42 4.00 -3.97
CA SER A 39 -3.24 3.62 -5.12
C SER A 39 -4.72 3.41 -4.79
N ILE A 40 -5.05 3.07 -3.54
CA ILE A 40 -6.42 2.90 -3.07
C ILE A 40 -7.24 4.20 -3.09
N GLU A 41 -6.59 5.37 -3.08
CA GLU A 41 -7.27 6.66 -3.06
C GLU A 41 -7.91 7.02 -4.40
N PHE A 42 -7.39 6.52 -5.51
CA PHE A 42 -7.89 6.86 -6.85
C PHE A 42 -9.35 6.44 -7.06
N GLU A 43 -9.69 5.21 -6.65
CA GLU A 43 -11.04 4.63 -6.85
C GLU A 43 -11.57 3.92 -5.60
N GLY A 44 -10.70 3.24 -4.85
CA GLY A 44 -11.10 2.37 -3.76
C GLY A 44 -11.75 3.11 -2.60
N ALA A 45 -11.16 4.22 -2.14
CA ALA A 45 -11.67 4.96 -0.99
C ALA A 45 -13.10 5.48 -1.22
N ALA A 46 -13.38 6.02 -2.41
CA ALA A 46 -14.72 6.48 -2.77
C ALA A 46 -15.70 5.30 -2.89
N ALA A 47 -15.32 4.23 -3.59
CA ALA A 47 -16.16 3.06 -3.76
C ALA A 47 -16.51 2.40 -2.41
N PHE A 48 -15.54 2.19 -1.54
CA PHE A 48 -15.79 1.53 -0.25
C PHE A 48 -16.71 2.35 0.65
N ARG A 49 -16.62 3.69 0.60
CA ARG A 49 -17.56 4.57 1.31
C ARG A 49 -18.98 4.45 0.75
N GLU A 50 -19.13 4.45 -0.56
CA GLU A 50 -20.43 4.33 -1.24
C GLU A 50 -21.14 3.01 -0.88
N PHE A 51 -20.41 1.89 -0.92
CA PHE A 51 -20.98 0.56 -0.66
C PHE A 51 -21.02 0.18 0.83
N GLY A 52 -20.61 1.07 1.73
CA GLY A 52 -20.59 0.83 3.18
C GLY A 52 -19.56 -0.23 3.62
N ILE A 53 -18.46 -0.37 2.89
CA ILE A 53 -17.37 -1.30 3.16
C ILE A 53 -16.30 -0.61 4.01
N ARG A 54 -15.96 -1.19 5.16
CA ARG A 54 -14.90 -0.66 6.04
C ARG A 54 -13.52 -1.07 5.52
N SER A 55 -12.64 -0.11 5.29
CA SER A 55 -11.26 -0.39 4.85
C SER A 55 -10.30 -0.49 6.04
N TYR A 56 -9.50 -1.56 6.06
CA TYR A 56 -8.37 -1.74 6.96
C TYR A 56 -7.10 -1.82 6.14
N HIS A 57 -6.06 -1.15 6.63
CA HIS A 57 -4.85 -0.95 5.86
C HIS A 57 -3.69 -1.69 6.47
N TYR A 58 -3.10 -2.58 5.68
CA TYR A 58 -1.87 -3.26 6.07
C TYR A 58 -0.66 -2.52 5.52
N ASN A 59 0.51 -2.84 6.09
CA ASN A 59 1.80 -2.29 5.68
C ASN A 59 1.97 -0.76 5.89
N PRO A 60 1.55 -0.18 7.04
CA PRO A 60 1.62 1.27 7.27
C PRO A 60 3.05 1.82 7.24
N LEU A 61 4.03 1.02 7.68
CA LEU A 61 5.45 1.40 7.70
C LEU A 61 6.24 0.94 6.47
N ALA A 62 5.55 0.55 5.41
CA ALA A 62 6.16 -0.05 4.24
C ALA A 62 7.19 -1.15 4.62
N GLY A 63 6.76 -2.17 5.38
CA GLY A 63 7.61 -3.28 5.79
C GLY A 63 8.70 -2.91 6.82
N GLY A 64 8.67 -1.68 7.34
CA GLY A 64 9.68 -1.11 8.22
C GLY A 64 10.56 -0.06 7.54
N MET A 65 10.42 0.18 6.24
CA MET A 65 11.23 1.17 5.54
C MET A 65 10.95 2.60 6.00
N LEU A 66 9.70 2.92 6.32
CA LEU A 66 9.29 4.23 6.85
C LEU A 66 9.61 4.41 8.35
N SER A 67 10.40 3.52 8.95
CA SER A 67 10.80 3.64 10.36
C SER A 67 11.99 4.59 10.59
N GLY A 68 12.61 5.12 9.52
CA GLY A 68 13.80 5.96 9.60
C GLY A 68 15.12 5.21 9.87
N LYS A 69 15.07 3.88 10.05
CA LYS A 69 16.27 3.04 10.31
C LYS A 69 17.18 2.87 9.09
N TYR A 70 16.69 3.18 7.90
CA TYR A 70 17.39 3.00 6.64
C TYR A 70 17.78 4.39 6.10
N ALA A 71 18.92 4.90 6.56
CA ALA A 71 19.35 6.29 6.33
C ALA A 71 19.99 6.55 4.95
N SER A 72 20.32 5.50 4.18
CA SER A 72 20.88 5.64 2.83
C SER A 72 20.59 4.41 1.98
N SER A 73 20.65 4.54 0.64
CA SER A 73 20.54 3.42 -0.32
C SER A 73 21.61 2.33 -0.15
N GLN A 74 22.66 2.63 0.62
CA GLN A 74 23.74 1.71 0.99
C GLN A 74 23.46 0.97 2.31
N ALA A 75 22.57 1.49 3.17
CA ALA A 75 22.28 0.89 4.47
C ALA A 75 21.52 -0.44 4.28
N ASN A 76 22.17 -1.56 4.62
CA ASN A 76 21.65 -2.93 4.53
C ASN A 76 21.48 -3.53 3.11
N ARG A 77 22.45 -3.30 2.20
CA ARG A 77 22.46 -4.05 0.92
C ARG A 77 22.84 -5.52 1.06
N ASP A 78 23.66 -5.86 2.06
CA ASP A 78 24.25 -7.20 2.13
C ASP A 78 23.36 -8.18 2.92
N ASN A 79 22.81 -7.75 4.06
CA ASN A 79 22.04 -8.60 4.98
C ASN A 79 20.76 -7.91 5.48
N GLY A 80 19.73 -8.73 5.77
CA GLY A 80 18.47 -8.29 6.39
C GLY A 80 17.28 -8.31 5.42
N ARG A 81 16.11 -7.87 5.92
CA ARG A 81 14.83 -7.98 5.18
C ARG A 81 14.90 -7.35 3.79
N PHE A 82 15.49 -6.16 3.64
CA PHE A 82 15.57 -5.43 2.37
C PHE A 82 16.91 -5.59 1.62
N GLY A 83 17.77 -6.49 2.10
CA GLY A 83 19.07 -6.77 1.46
C GLY A 83 18.92 -7.55 0.16
N ALA A 84 19.96 -7.51 -0.68
CA ALA A 84 20.02 -8.20 -1.97
C ALA A 84 19.87 -9.73 -1.85
N SER A 85 20.18 -10.28 -0.67
CA SER A 85 20.04 -11.70 -0.33
C SER A 85 18.60 -12.14 0.03
N SER A 86 17.64 -11.22 0.15
CA SER A 86 16.26 -11.54 0.57
C SER A 86 15.35 -11.91 -0.61
N PRO A 87 14.82 -13.15 -0.69
CA PRO A 87 13.98 -13.61 -1.80
C PRO A 87 12.56 -13.01 -1.81
N ILE A 88 12.09 -12.46 -0.68
CA ILE A 88 10.71 -11.96 -0.51
C ILE A 88 10.66 -10.42 -0.46
N SER A 89 11.72 -9.78 0.04
CA SER A 89 11.76 -8.34 0.35
C SER A 89 12.89 -7.60 -0.38
N GLY A 90 13.56 -8.27 -1.33
CA GLY A 90 14.60 -7.69 -2.18
C GLY A 90 14.10 -6.66 -3.20
N LYS A 91 14.86 -6.50 -4.29
CA LYS A 91 14.82 -5.40 -5.29
C LYS A 91 13.44 -4.80 -5.57
N ALA A 92 12.39 -5.59 -5.81
CA ALA A 92 11.07 -5.06 -6.16
C ALA A 92 10.39 -4.21 -5.07
N TYR A 93 10.52 -4.61 -3.80
CA TYR A 93 9.96 -3.85 -2.68
C TYR A 93 10.80 -2.61 -2.40
N SER A 94 12.12 -2.80 -2.41
CA SER A 94 13.12 -1.75 -2.31
C SER A 94 12.93 -0.68 -3.39
N ASP A 95 12.96 -1.01 -4.68
CA ASP A 95 12.89 -0.05 -5.79
C ASP A 95 11.67 0.87 -5.70
N ARG A 96 10.50 0.32 -5.34
CA ARG A 96 9.27 1.11 -5.19
C ARG A 96 9.36 2.13 -4.04
N CYS A 97 10.05 1.76 -2.97
CA CYS A 97 10.08 2.55 -1.74
C CYS A 97 11.30 3.49 -1.66
N TRP A 98 12.46 3.08 -2.19
CA TRP A 98 13.69 3.88 -2.20
C TRP A 98 13.62 5.05 -3.18
N CYS A 99 13.07 4.86 -4.39
CA CYS A 99 12.90 5.96 -5.35
C CYS A 99 12.11 7.13 -4.75
N TRP A 100 11.12 6.82 -3.90
CA TRP A 100 10.25 7.82 -3.29
C TRP A 100 10.85 8.44 -2.02
N CYS A 101 11.59 7.67 -1.22
CA CYS A 101 12.24 8.18 -0.01
C CYS A 101 13.36 9.18 -0.32
N TRP A 102 14.11 8.96 -1.41
CA TRP A 102 15.29 9.77 -1.75
C TRP A 102 14.99 10.95 -2.69
N SER A 103 13.89 10.91 -3.45
CA SER A 103 13.45 12.10 -4.19
C SER A 103 13.11 13.27 -3.24
N TRP A 104 12.71 12.97 -2.00
CA TRP A 104 12.38 13.96 -0.96
C TRP A 104 13.59 14.50 -0.20
N THR A 105 14.75 13.84 -0.25
CA THR A 105 15.97 14.29 0.43
C THR A 105 16.91 15.04 -0.50
N GLU A 106 16.71 14.97 -1.82
CA GLU A 106 17.51 15.67 -2.83
C GLU A 106 16.89 16.98 -3.34
N GLU A 107 15.67 17.34 -2.95
CA GLU A 107 15.13 18.70 -3.13
C GLU A 107 15.46 19.58 -1.90
N PRO A 108 16.45 20.49 -1.97
CA PRO A 108 16.56 21.54 -0.97
C PRO A 108 15.32 22.43 -1.08
N MET A 109 14.46 22.33 -0.07
CA MET A 109 13.45 23.29 0.37
C MET A 109 13.59 24.69 -0.28
N LEU A 110 13.01 24.88 -1.46
CA LEU A 110 12.69 26.21 -1.97
C LEU A 110 11.45 26.69 -1.23
N MET A 111 11.65 27.24 -0.03
CA MET A 111 10.68 28.11 0.61
C MET A 111 10.47 29.32 -0.30
N HIS A 112 9.38 29.33 -1.04
CA HIS A 112 8.85 30.56 -1.60
C HIS A 112 8.37 31.44 -0.45
N THR A 113 9.13 32.49 -0.16
CA THR A 113 8.66 33.72 0.50
C THR A 113 7.67 34.45 -0.39
#